data_AF-A0A961U2G5-F1
#
_entry.id   AF-A0A961U2G5-F1
#
_cell.length_a   1.000
_cell.length_b   1.000
_cell.length_c   1.000
_cell.angle_alpha   90.00
_cell.angle_beta   90.00
_cell.angle_gamma   90.00
#
_symmetry.space_group_name_H-M   'P 1'
#
loop_
_entity.id
_entity.type
_entity.pdbx_description
1 polymer ?
#
loop_
_entity_poly.entity_id
_entity_poly.type
_entity_poly.pdbx_seq_one_letter_code
_entity_poly.pdbx_strand_id
1 'polypeptide(L)'
;MRARDLLQPRPEGLYCPPGDFYIDPVRPVDRALVTHGHSDHARAGHSHVLATRQTLDIMALRYGENFAGATQAAAIGETINQRGVSITFQPAGHVLGSAQILVELDGTRIVASGDYKRRSDPTCAPFVPIVCDVFITEATFG
;
A
#
# COMPACT_ATOMS: atom_id res chain seq x y z
N MET A 1 5.32 19.26 -9.82
CA MET A 1 4.41 18.19 -10.28
C MET A 1 3.05 18.40 -9.62
N ARG A 2 1.90 18.07 -10.25
CA ARG A 2 0.60 18.05 -9.53
C ARG A 2 0.42 16.69 -8.88
N ALA A 3 -0.26 16.61 -7.73
CA ALA A 3 -0.47 15.34 -7.02
C ALA A 3 -1.10 14.25 -7.91
N ARG A 4 -2.05 14.62 -8.77
CA ARG A 4 -2.69 13.70 -9.73
C ARG A 4 -1.76 13.14 -10.82
N ASP A 5 -0.64 13.78 -11.06
CA ASP A 5 0.36 13.28 -12.02
C ASP A 5 1.15 12.11 -11.40
N LEU A 6 1.18 12.01 -10.05
CA LEU A 6 1.82 10.96 -9.29
C LEU A 6 0.86 9.85 -8.87
N LEU A 7 -0.31 10.18 -8.32
CA LEU A 7 -1.35 9.21 -7.96
C LEU A 7 -2.73 9.70 -8.39
N GLN A 8 -3.47 8.87 -9.13
CA GLN A 8 -4.79 9.19 -9.63
C GLN A 8 -5.75 8.00 -9.53
N PRO A 9 -7.05 8.25 -9.24
CA PRO A 9 -8.03 7.18 -9.20
C PRO A 9 -8.25 6.58 -10.59
N ARG A 10 -8.38 5.25 -10.64
CA ARG A 10 -8.80 4.47 -11.79
C ARG A 10 -9.85 3.44 -11.33
N PRO A 11 -10.63 2.83 -12.23
CA PRO A 11 -11.60 1.81 -11.85
C PRO A 11 -10.97 0.59 -11.15
N GLU A 12 -9.69 0.31 -11.39
CA GLU A 12 -8.91 -0.71 -10.69
C GLU A 12 -8.57 -0.33 -9.25
N GLY A 13 -8.39 0.95 -8.93
CA GLY A 13 -7.77 1.41 -7.68
C GLY A 13 -6.95 2.68 -7.88
N LEU A 14 -6.11 3.03 -6.90
CA LEU A 14 -5.26 4.21 -6.97
C LEU A 14 -4.01 3.93 -7.80
N TYR A 15 -3.89 4.56 -8.97
CA TYR A 15 -2.85 4.26 -9.95
C TYR A 15 -1.73 5.29 -9.92
N CYS A 16 -0.48 4.82 -9.98
CA CYS A 16 0.73 5.62 -10.16
C CYS A 16 1.23 5.54 -11.61
N PRO A 17 0.95 6.52 -12.50
CA PRO A 17 1.41 6.49 -13.88
C PRO A 17 2.94 6.39 -14.05
N PRO A 18 3.78 7.17 -13.33
CA PRO A 18 5.24 7.09 -13.52
C PRO A 18 5.84 5.78 -12.97
N GLY A 19 5.25 5.23 -11.90
CA GLY A 19 5.69 3.98 -11.28
C GLY A 19 5.10 2.72 -11.93
N ASP A 20 4.02 2.86 -12.70
CA ASP A 20 3.27 1.78 -13.33
C ASP A 20 2.82 0.72 -12.31
N PHE A 21 2.18 1.18 -11.23
CA PHE A 21 1.65 0.33 -10.16
C PHE A 21 0.33 0.86 -9.60
N TYR A 22 -0.41 0.00 -8.93
CA TYR A 22 -1.65 0.35 -8.22
C TYR A 22 -1.48 0.15 -6.71
N ILE A 23 -2.16 0.96 -5.91
CA ILE A 23 -2.33 0.76 -4.47
C ILE A 23 -3.74 0.22 -4.23
N ASP A 24 -3.84 -0.87 -3.46
CA ASP A 24 -5.06 -1.59 -3.09
C ASP A 24 -6.03 -1.82 -4.27
N PRO A 25 -5.59 -2.43 -5.37
CA PRO A 25 -6.45 -2.63 -6.52
C PRO A 25 -7.59 -3.63 -6.26
N VAL A 26 -8.81 -3.28 -6.70
CA VAL A 26 -10.03 -4.09 -6.56
C VAL A 26 -10.19 -5.16 -7.66
N ARG A 27 -9.21 -5.31 -8.56
CA ARG A 27 -9.15 -6.36 -9.59
C ARG A 27 -7.69 -6.68 -9.95
N PRO A 28 -7.41 -7.83 -10.59
CA PRO A 28 -6.06 -8.18 -11.03
C PRO A 28 -5.40 -7.08 -11.88
N VAL A 29 -4.12 -6.83 -11.61
CA VAL A 29 -3.25 -5.84 -12.27
C VAL A 29 -1.82 -6.37 -12.29
N ASP A 30 -0.94 -5.75 -13.09
CA ASP A 30 0.45 -6.22 -13.17
C ASP A 30 1.26 -5.98 -11.87
N ARG A 31 1.10 -4.82 -11.23
CA ARG A 31 1.83 -4.46 -9.99
C ARG A 31 0.87 -3.89 -8.96
N ALA A 32 0.67 -4.62 -7.88
CA ALA A 32 -0.14 -4.22 -6.75
C ALA A 32 0.73 -3.94 -5.53
N LEU A 33 0.59 -2.75 -4.95
CA LEU A 33 1.02 -2.45 -3.59
C LEU A 33 -0.20 -2.62 -2.68
N VAL A 34 -0.04 -3.40 -1.60
CA VAL A 34 -1.16 -3.72 -0.71
C VAL A 34 -0.88 -3.17 0.68
N THR A 35 -1.80 -2.36 1.20
CA THR A 35 -1.68 -1.75 2.53
C THR A 35 -1.87 -2.77 3.65
N HIS A 36 -2.83 -3.68 3.52
CA HIS A 36 -3.13 -4.72 4.51
C HIS A 36 -3.99 -5.87 3.94
N GLY A 37 -4.09 -6.97 4.69
CA GLY A 37 -4.69 -8.23 4.25
C GLY A 37 -6.22 -8.36 4.32
N HIS A 38 -6.99 -7.28 4.40
CA HIS A 38 -8.45 -7.36 4.27
C HIS A 38 -8.86 -7.56 2.81
N SER A 39 -9.99 -8.24 2.56
CA SER A 39 -10.38 -8.69 1.21
C SER A 39 -10.86 -7.58 0.27
N ASP A 40 -11.22 -6.44 0.80
CA ASP A 40 -11.52 -5.21 0.08
C ASP A 40 -10.26 -4.48 -0.41
N HIS A 41 -9.10 -4.68 0.24
CA HIS A 41 -7.81 -4.11 -0.15
C HIS A 41 -6.89 -5.11 -0.89
N ALA A 42 -6.91 -6.38 -0.48
CA ALA A 42 -6.02 -7.43 -0.96
C ALA A 42 -6.76 -8.46 -1.81
N ARG A 43 -6.33 -8.62 -3.07
CA ARG A 43 -6.88 -9.61 -4.00
C ARG A 43 -5.79 -10.50 -4.58
N ALA A 44 -6.20 -11.66 -5.09
CA ALA A 44 -5.32 -12.57 -5.82
C ALA A 44 -5.33 -12.26 -7.33
N GLY A 45 -4.37 -12.82 -8.05
CA GLY A 45 -4.27 -12.76 -9.51
C GLY A 45 -3.36 -11.65 -10.05
N HIS A 46 -2.68 -10.89 -9.18
CA HIS A 46 -1.70 -9.88 -9.60
C HIS A 46 -0.41 -10.55 -10.11
N SER A 47 0.26 -9.96 -11.11
CA SER A 47 1.57 -10.48 -11.55
C SER A 47 2.63 -10.29 -10.45
N HIS A 48 2.65 -9.10 -9.82
CA HIS A 48 3.58 -8.74 -8.76
C HIS A 48 2.83 -8.10 -7.59
N VAL A 49 3.11 -8.56 -6.36
CA VAL A 49 2.59 -7.95 -5.13
C VAL A 49 3.73 -7.47 -4.24
N LEU A 50 3.65 -6.20 -3.83
CA LEU A 50 4.53 -5.58 -2.85
C LEU A 50 3.72 -5.23 -1.60
N ALA A 51 4.09 -5.82 -0.45
CA ALA A 51 3.42 -5.55 0.82
C ALA A 51 4.34 -5.89 2.00
N THR A 52 3.91 -5.62 3.23
CA THR A 52 4.62 -6.14 4.42
C THR A 52 4.61 -7.67 4.43
N ARG A 53 5.62 -8.29 5.06
CA ARG A 53 5.72 -9.77 5.19
C ARG A 53 4.41 -10.37 5.69
N GLN A 54 3.86 -9.82 6.77
CA GLN A 54 2.64 -10.33 7.39
C GLN A 54 1.42 -10.20 6.45
N THR A 55 1.34 -9.14 5.66
CA THR A 55 0.27 -8.98 4.66
C THR A 55 0.39 -10.05 3.57
N LEU A 56 1.61 -10.33 3.08
CA LEU A 56 1.84 -11.42 2.11
C LEU A 56 1.46 -12.79 2.69
N ASP A 57 1.81 -13.04 3.95
CA ASP A 57 1.49 -14.30 4.63
C ASP A 57 -0.04 -14.46 4.80
N ILE A 58 -0.74 -13.39 5.15
CA ILE A 58 -2.22 -13.37 5.21
C ILE A 58 -2.82 -13.63 3.82
N MET A 59 -2.29 -13.02 2.77
CA MET A 59 -2.74 -13.25 1.40
C MET A 59 -2.54 -14.72 0.98
N ALA A 60 -1.38 -15.32 1.27
CA ALA A 60 -1.11 -16.73 1.00
C ALA A 60 -2.08 -17.66 1.73
N LEU A 61 -2.34 -17.41 3.01
CA LEU A 61 -3.30 -18.20 3.81
C LEU A 61 -4.73 -18.10 3.28
N ARG A 62 -5.14 -16.93 2.76
CA ARG A 62 -6.51 -16.71 2.26
C ARG A 62 -6.72 -17.18 0.83
N TYR A 63 -5.73 -17.01 -0.02
CA TYR A 63 -5.87 -17.16 -1.48
C TYR A 63 -5.00 -18.28 -2.07
N GLY A 64 -4.21 -18.96 -1.23
CA GLY A 64 -3.25 -19.99 -1.61
C GLY A 64 -1.87 -19.42 -1.95
N GLU A 65 -0.84 -20.27 -1.89
CA GLU A 65 0.57 -19.89 -2.15
C GLU A 65 0.79 -19.24 -3.54
N ASN A 66 -0.09 -19.54 -4.50
CA ASN A 66 -0.03 -19.01 -5.87
C ASN A 66 -0.92 -17.77 -6.07
N PHE A 67 -1.20 -16.99 -5.02
CA PHE A 67 -2.09 -15.82 -5.11
C PHE A 67 -1.56 -14.71 -6.02
N ALA A 68 -0.25 -14.69 -6.30
CA ALA A 68 0.42 -13.75 -7.19
C ALA A 68 1.53 -14.45 -7.99
N GLY A 69 1.92 -13.88 -9.13
CA GLY A 69 3.05 -14.41 -9.92
C GLY A 69 4.40 -14.26 -9.21
N ALA A 70 4.60 -13.14 -8.51
CA ALA A 70 5.76 -12.87 -7.68
C ALA A 70 5.37 -11.99 -6.48
N THR A 71 6.09 -12.13 -5.38
CA THR A 71 5.89 -11.31 -4.17
C THR A 71 7.20 -10.66 -3.75
N GLN A 72 7.12 -9.45 -3.21
CA GLN A 72 8.22 -8.74 -2.59
C GLN A 72 7.77 -8.24 -1.21
N ALA A 73 8.51 -8.60 -0.17
CA ALA A 73 8.25 -8.06 1.16
C ALA A 73 8.92 -6.68 1.31
N ALA A 74 8.13 -5.68 1.68
CA ALA A 74 8.63 -4.37 2.09
C ALA A 74 9.05 -4.42 3.57
N ALA A 75 10.28 -4.00 3.87
CA ALA A 75 10.68 -3.68 5.23
C ALA A 75 10.15 -2.29 5.61
N ILE A 76 9.65 -2.14 6.83
CA ILE A 76 9.15 -0.86 7.33
C ILE A 76 10.28 0.17 7.34
N GLY A 77 10.01 1.35 6.75
CA GLY A 77 10.97 2.44 6.64
C GLY A 77 12.01 2.30 5.53
N GLU A 78 12.06 1.17 4.81
CA GLU A 78 12.90 1.02 3.64
C GLU A 78 12.26 1.70 2.42
N THR A 79 13.09 2.35 1.59
CA THR A 79 12.68 2.96 0.33
C THR A 79 12.97 2.04 -0.84
N ILE A 80 11.93 1.67 -1.56
CA ILE A 80 12.00 0.88 -2.79
C ILE A 80 11.86 1.83 -3.97
N ASN A 81 12.74 1.73 -4.97
CA ASN A 81 12.61 2.47 -6.21
C ASN A 81 11.86 1.65 -7.26
N GLN A 82 10.79 2.21 -7.80
CA GLN A 82 10.01 1.62 -8.88
C GLN A 82 9.92 2.64 -10.02
N ARG A 83 10.70 2.41 -11.09
CA ARG A 83 10.76 3.28 -12.28
C ARG A 83 11.03 4.76 -11.93
N GLY A 84 11.88 5.03 -10.94
CA GLY A 84 12.19 6.38 -10.48
C GLY A 84 11.27 6.91 -9.38
N VAL A 85 10.15 6.25 -9.09
CA VAL A 85 9.26 6.59 -7.96
C VAL A 85 9.74 5.90 -6.70
N SER A 86 9.90 6.66 -5.62
CA SER A 86 10.24 6.13 -4.30
C SER A 86 8.98 5.68 -3.56
N ILE A 87 9.00 4.47 -3.02
CA ILE A 87 7.91 3.86 -2.26
C ILE A 87 8.44 3.47 -0.89
N THR A 88 7.76 3.89 0.18
CA THR A 88 8.11 3.52 1.56
C THR A 88 6.87 3.09 2.33
N PHE A 89 6.97 1.97 3.05
CA PHE A 89 5.90 1.46 3.91
C PHE A 89 6.14 1.91 5.36
N GLN A 90 5.10 2.41 6.01
CA GLN A 90 5.13 2.82 7.41
C GLN A 90 3.91 2.28 8.17
N PRO A 91 4.00 1.96 9.47
CA PRO A 91 2.88 1.36 10.20
C PRO A 91 1.59 2.19 10.16
N ALA A 92 0.45 1.55 9.92
CA ALA A 92 -0.87 2.16 9.93
C ALA A 92 -1.64 1.98 11.27
N GLY A 93 -1.18 1.09 12.16
CA GLY A 93 -1.84 0.86 13.45
C GLY A 93 -3.22 0.19 13.37
N HIS A 94 -3.56 -0.44 12.24
CA HIS A 94 -4.88 -1.03 12.02
C HIS A 94 -4.96 -2.51 12.41
N VAL A 95 -4.23 -3.36 11.69
CA VAL A 95 -4.16 -4.82 11.87
C VAL A 95 -2.73 -5.31 11.72
N LEU A 96 -2.46 -6.58 12.05
CA LEU A 96 -1.13 -7.18 11.87
C LEU A 96 -0.62 -6.94 10.44
N GLY A 97 0.53 -6.28 10.31
CA GLY A 97 1.13 -5.97 9.02
C GLY A 97 0.58 -4.74 8.28
N SER A 98 -0.45 -4.06 8.79
CA SER A 98 -1.03 -2.91 8.10
C SER A 98 -0.03 -1.76 7.98
N ALA A 99 0.05 -1.17 6.79
CA ALA A 99 0.97 -0.10 6.48
C ALA A 99 0.34 0.98 5.60
N GLN A 100 0.70 2.22 5.90
CA GLN A 100 0.59 3.37 5.01
C GLN A 100 1.67 3.27 3.94
N ILE A 101 1.37 3.76 2.74
CA ILE A 101 2.30 3.77 1.61
C ILE A 101 2.60 5.22 1.26
N LEU A 102 3.85 5.62 1.48
CA LEU A 102 4.40 6.89 1.02
C LEU A 102 4.95 6.71 -0.40
N VAL A 103 4.49 7.57 -1.32
CA VAL A 103 4.93 7.64 -2.71
C VAL A 103 5.55 9.00 -2.95
N GLU A 104 6.78 9.02 -3.46
CA GLU A 104 7.54 10.25 -3.71
C GLU A 104 8.12 10.31 -5.12
N LEU A 105 7.98 11.48 -5.76
CA LEU A 105 8.65 11.80 -7.02
C LEU A 105 8.83 13.32 -7.13
N ASP A 106 10.02 13.76 -7.54
CA ASP A 106 10.36 15.18 -7.75
C ASP A 106 9.95 16.10 -6.59
N GLY A 107 10.18 15.64 -5.35
CA GLY A 107 9.85 16.36 -4.12
C GLY A 107 8.38 16.37 -3.72
N THR A 108 7.48 15.79 -4.53
CA THR A 108 6.06 15.62 -4.18
C THR A 108 5.88 14.35 -3.36
N ARG A 109 5.23 14.45 -2.20
CA ARG A 109 5.03 13.37 -1.22
C ARG A 109 3.55 13.10 -1.02
N ILE A 110 3.08 11.92 -1.41
CA ILE A 110 1.68 11.50 -1.22
C ILE A 110 1.67 10.26 -0.35
N VAL A 111 0.82 10.24 0.68
CA VAL A 111 0.60 9.07 1.53
C VAL A 111 -0.78 8.50 1.24
N ALA A 112 -0.85 7.23 0.88
CA ALA A 112 -2.08 6.45 0.96
C ALA A 112 -2.13 5.76 2.33
N SER A 113 -3.11 6.09 3.16
CA SER A 113 -3.16 5.60 4.53
C SER A 113 -3.51 4.11 4.63
N GLY A 114 -4.27 3.60 3.67
CA GLY A 114 -5.10 2.41 3.87
C GLY A 114 -6.09 2.65 5.01
N ASP A 115 -6.57 1.56 5.60
CA ASP A 115 -7.18 1.64 6.93
C ASP A 115 -6.11 1.94 7.99
N TYR A 116 -6.41 2.84 8.90
CA TYR A 116 -5.49 3.21 9.97
C TYR A 116 -6.22 3.51 11.28
N LYS A 117 -5.51 3.33 12.39
CA LYS A 117 -5.99 3.68 13.73
C LYS A 117 -4.84 4.24 14.56
N ARG A 118 -5.10 5.38 15.22
CA ARG A 118 -4.11 6.06 16.07
C ARG A 118 -4.07 5.55 17.52
N ARG A 119 -5.10 4.83 17.95
CA ARG A 119 -5.16 4.24 19.30
C ARG A 119 -4.21 3.05 19.38
N SER A 120 -3.52 2.92 20.50
CA SER A 120 -2.70 1.73 20.80
C SER A 120 -3.51 0.44 20.66
N ASP A 121 -2.89 -0.55 20.03
CA ASP A 121 -3.42 -1.89 19.85
C ASP A 121 -2.27 -2.87 20.03
N PRO A 122 -2.35 -3.83 20.96
CA PRO A 122 -1.26 -4.78 21.20
C PRO A 122 -1.05 -5.79 20.06
N THR A 123 -1.94 -5.84 19.06
CA THR A 123 -1.89 -6.80 17.95
C THR A 123 -1.14 -6.30 16.71
N CYS A 124 -0.76 -5.02 16.67
CA CYS A 124 -0.08 -4.42 15.52
C CYS A 124 0.91 -3.32 15.92
N ALA A 125 1.80 -2.94 14.99
CA ALA A 125 2.70 -1.80 15.21
C ALA A 125 1.89 -0.48 15.29
N PRO A 126 2.26 0.47 16.16
CA PRO A 126 1.53 1.73 16.32
C PRO A 126 1.60 2.60 15.06
N PHE A 127 0.55 3.36 14.78
CA PHE A 127 0.52 4.32 13.67
C PHE A 127 1.71 5.30 13.71
N VAL A 128 2.40 5.47 12.58
CA VAL A 128 3.51 6.41 12.43
C VAL A 128 3.06 7.60 11.58
N PRO A 129 3.00 8.83 12.11
CA PRO A 129 2.71 10.02 11.30
C PRO A 129 3.79 10.25 10.24
N ILE A 130 3.38 10.58 9.02
CA ILE A 130 4.28 10.86 7.89
C ILE A 130 4.02 12.28 7.39
N VAL A 131 5.07 13.09 7.32
CA VAL A 131 5.00 14.41 6.67
C VAL A 131 4.83 14.22 5.16
N CYS A 132 3.77 14.80 4.60
CA CYS A 132 3.41 14.69 3.19
C CYS A 132 2.65 15.95 2.71
N ASP A 133 2.60 16.13 1.40
CA ASP A 133 1.82 17.21 0.75
C ASP A 133 0.35 16.83 0.61
N VAL A 134 0.07 15.55 0.38
CA VAL A 134 -1.27 14.99 0.24
C VAL A 134 -1.40 13.71 1.07
N PHE A 135 -2.41 13.66 1.91
CA PHE A 135 -2.77 12.48 2.70
C PHE A 135 -4.11 11.93 2.19
N ILE A 136 -4.06 10.80 1.48
CA ILE A 136 -5.23 10.07 1.00
C ILE A 136 -5.69 9.17 2.15
N THR A 137 -6.82 9.54 2.74
CA THR A 137 -7.40 8.85 3.91
C THR A 137 -8.69 8.15 3.55
N GLU A 138 -8.92 6.98 4.12
CA GLU A 138 -10.28 6.47 4.27
C GLU A 138 -10.99 7.24 5.38
N ALA A 139 -12.27 7.55 5.16
CA ALA A 139 -13.11 8.37 6.05
C ALA A 139 -14.25 7.54 6.66
N THR A 140 -13.96 6.31 7.08
CA THR A 140 -14.94 5.34 7.61
C THR A 140 -15.72 5.87 8.82
N PHE A 141 -15.11 6.76 9.61
CA PHE A 141 -15.73 7.42 10.77
C PHE A 141 -15.58 8.95 10.72
N GLY A 142 -15.62 9.52 9.50
CA GLY A 142 -15.42 10.95 9.25
C GLY A 142 -16.40 11.88 9.97
#